data_AF-A0A432JJX4-F1
#
_entry.id   AF-A0A432JJX4-F1
#
_cell.length_a   1.000
_cell.length_b   1.000
_cell.length_c   1.000
_cell.angle_alpha   90.00
_cell.angle_beta   90.00
_cell.angle_gamma   90.00
#
_symmetry.space_group_name_H-M   'P 1'
#
loop_
_entity.id
_entity.type
_entity.pdbx_description
1 polymer ?
#
loop_
_entity_poly.entity_id
_entity_poly.type
_entity_poly.pdbx_seq_one_letter_code
_entity_poly.pdbx_strand_id
1 'polypeptide(L)'
;MAAPPGSEDVTGEDFAVTHDFWIHVNDEDVGIVERNQRGLGTGGYTPGRLSPRFEEPLHRFHNMLADRMTGLSRIPDGDPSDDLPLYGTGVNPLPWRDTHGRPTREVAAHERHA
;
A
#
# COMPACT_ATOMS: atom_id res chain seq x y z
N MET A 1 25.43 -2.67 5.95
CA MET A 1 24.43 -1.82 6.64
C MET A 1 24.34 -2.35 8.05
N ALA A 2 24.81 -1.61 9.05
CA ALA A 2 24.68 -2.04 10.44
C ALA A 2 23.22 -1.85 10.86
N ALA A 3 22.63 -2.84 11.54
CA ALA A 3 21.37 -2.62 12.22
C ALA A 3 21.55 -1.48 13.24
N PRO A 4 20.54 -0.61 13.44
CA PRO A 4 20.59 0.36 14.52
C PRO A 4 20.85 -0.37 15.85
N PRO A 5 21.56 0.26 16.82
CA PRO A 5 21.75 -0.32 18.14
C PRO A 5 20.39 -0.71 18.71
N GLY A 6 20.29 -1.92 19.26
CA GLY A 6 19.05 -2.41 19.86
C GLY A 6 18.55 -1.41 20.90
N SER A 7 17.25 -1.12 20.88
CA SER A 7 16.60 -0.42 21.97
C SER A 7 16.84 -1.17 23.30
N GLU A 8 16.74 -0.45 24.41
CA GLU A 8 16.83 -0.94 25.79
C GLU A 8 16.17 -2.31 25.99
N ASP A 9 16.60 -3.10 26.98
CA ASP A 9 16.01 -4.40 27.33
C ASP A 9 14.49 -4.27 27.57
N VAL A 10 13.70 -4.42 26.50
CA VAL A 10 12.24 -4.42 26.54
C VAL A 10 11.81 -5.76 27.11
N THR A 11 10.95 -5.75 28.12
CA THR A 11 10.45 -7.00 28.68
C THR A 11 9.64 -7.76 27.63
N GLY A 12 9.65 -9.10 27.69
CA GLY A 12 8.88 -9.91 26.74
C GLY A 12 7.38 -9.58 26.73
N GLU A 13 6.84 -9.12 27.85
CA GLU A 13 5.44 -8.69 27.99
C GLU A 13 5.16 -7.38 27.23
N ASP A 14 6.04 -6.38 27.38
CA ASP A 14 5.93 -5.10 26.66
C ASP A 14 6.11 -5.28 25.15
N PHE A 15 6.94 -6.25 24.74
CA PHE A 15 7.15 -6.59 23.34
C PHE A 15 5.99 -7.39 22.74
N ALA A 16 5.33 -8.26 23.53
CA ALA A 16 4.32 -9.19 23.07
C ALA A 16 3.14 -8.49 22.36
N VAL A 17 2.67 -7.36 22.89
CA VAL A 17 1.54 -6.64 22.30
C VAL A 17 1.85 -6.14 20.89
N THR A 18 3.03 -5.53 20.68
CA THR A 18 3.45 -5.07 19.35
C THR A 18 3.74 -6.25 18.43
N HIS A 19 4.36 -7.31 18.95
CA HIS A 19 4.67 -8.51 18.19
C HIS A 19 3.41 -9.21 17.66
N ASP A 20 2.42 -9.47 18.52
CA ASP A 20 1.19 -10.17 18.15
C ASP A 20 0.36 -9.36 17.15
N PHE A 21 0.35 -8.03 17.30
CA PHE A 21 -0.23 -7.12 16.31
C PHE A 21 0.41 -7.30 14.92
N TRP A 22 1.74 -7.27 14.84
CA TRP A 22 2.43 -7.41 13.56
C TRP A 22 2.30 -8.81 12.95
N ILE A 23 2.26 -9.88 13.76
CA ILE A 23 1.94 -11.21 13.26
C ILE A 23 0.56 -11.20 12.59
N HIS A 24 -0.44 -10.66 13.28
CA HIS A 24 -1.80 -10.63 12.75
C HIS A 24 -1.89 -9.86 11.43
N VAL A 25 -1.32 -8.65 11.37
CA VAL A 25 -1.33 -7.83 10.13
C VAL A 25 -0.57 -8.53 9.00
N ASN A 26 0.57 -9.15 9.31
CA ASN A 26 1.34 -9.88 8.29
C ASN A 26 0.58 -11.08 7.73
N ASP A 27 -0.18 -11.81 8.56
CA ASP A 27 -1.03 -12.91 8.09
C ASP A 27 -2.14 -12.41 7.14
N GLU A 28 -2.71 -11.23 7.42
CA GLU A 28 -3.67 -10.57 6.52
C GLU A 28 -3.02 -10.22 5.16
N ASP A 29 -1.83 -9.62 5.19
CA ASP A 29 -1.06 -9.24 4.00
C ASP A 29 -0.65 -10.44 3.16
N VAL A 30 -0.18 -11.53 3.79
CA VAL A 30 0.12 -12.81 3.10
C VAL A 30 -1.13 -13.30 2.36
N GLY A 31 -2.28 -13.29 3.02
CA GLY A 31 -3.55 -13.69 2.40
C GLY A 31 -3.91 -12.83 1.19
N ILE A 32 -3.59 -11.53 1.19
CA ILE A 32 -3.80 -10.62 0.04
C ILE A 32 -2.85 -10.98 -1.10
N VAL A 33 -1.55 -11.12 -0.82
CA VAL A 33 -0.53 -11.40 -1.83
C VAL A 33 -0.77 -12.76 -2.50
N GLU A 34 -1.13 -13.79 -1.74
CA GLU A 34 -1.45 -15.12 -2.29
C GLU A 34 -2.68 -15.09 -3.21
N ARG A 35 -3.71 -14.33 -2.84
CA ARG A 35 -4.90 -14.13 -3.69
C ARG A 35 -4.55 -13.39 -4.98
N ASN A 36 -3.73 -12.34 -4.89
CA ASN A 36 -3.23 -11.62 -6.06
C ASN A 36 -2.46 -12.55 -7.00
N GLN A 37 -1.52 -13.33 -6.48
CA GLN A 37 -0.72 -14.25 -7.29
C GLN A 37 -1.57 -15.33 -7.97
N ARG A 38 -2.56 -15.88 -7.26
CA ARG A 38 -3.54 -16.81 -7.88
C ARG A 38 -4.29 -16.14 -9.02
N GLY A 39 -4.76 -14.90 -8.82
CA GLY A 39 -5.43 -14.11 -9.86
C GLY A 39 -4.57 -13.93 -11.12
N LEU A 40 -3.30 -13.54 -10.95
CA LEU A 40 -2.33 -13.40 -12.05
C LEU A 40 -2.14 -14.72 -12.83
N GLY A 41 -2.12 -15.86 -12.15
CA GLY A 41 -1.92 -17.17 -12.76
C GLY A 41 -3.07 -17.67 -13.63
N THR A 42 -4.26 -17.04 -13.59
CA THR A 42 -5.45 -17.50 -14.33
C THR A 42 -5.47 -17.09 -15.80
N GLY A 43 -4.54 -16.25 -16.26
CA GLY A 43 -4.40 -15.86 -17.68
C GLY A 43 -5.41 -14.83 -18.19
N GLY A 44 -6.46 -14.51 -17.43
CA GLY A 44 -7.45 -13.47 -17.76
C GLY A 44 -7.14 -12.08 -17.17
N TYR A 45 -5.99 -11.93 -16.49
CA TYR A 45 -5.62 -10.70 -15.83
C TYR A 45 -5.03 -9.68 -16.82
N THR A 46 -5.61 -8.48 -16.84
CA THR A 46 -5.04 -7.31 -17.48
C THR A 46 -4.60 -6.33 -16.39
N PRO A 47 -3.32 -5.91 -16.33
CA PRO A 47 -2.86 -4.93 -15.35
C PRO A 47 -3.69 -3.64 -15.39
N GLY A 48 -4.16 -3.22 -14.23
CA GLY A 48 -4.85 -1.93 -14.05
C GLY A 48 -3.87 -0.77 -13.91
N ARG A 49 -4.38 0.46 -13.94
CA ARG A 49 -3.61 1.65 -13.56
C ARG A 49 -3.49 1.72 -12.05
N LEU A 50 -2.31 2.07 -11.54
CA LEU A 50 -2.12 2.42 -10.13
C LEU A 50 -2.88 3.70 -9.80
N SER A 51 -3.39 3.77 -8.56
CA SER A 51 -4.00 4.95 -7.97
C SER A 51 -2.94 6.04 -7.76
N PRO A 52 -3.04 7.19 -8.44
CA PRO A 52 -2.11 8.29 -8.22
C PRO A 52 -2.15 8.82 -6.78
N ARG A 53 -3.24 8.56 -6.04
CA ARG A 53 -3.46 9.06 -4.68
C ARG A 53 -2.88 8.14 -3.59
N PHE A 54 -2.99 6.82 -3.78
CA PHE A 54 -2.69 5.85 -2.73
C PHE A 54 -1.51 4.95 -3.06
N GLU A 55 -1.08 4.91 -4.33
CA GLU A 55 -0.07 3.97 -4.81
C GLU A 55 1.14 4.67 -5.44
N GLU A 56 1.38 5.95 -5.11
CA GLU A 56 2.62 6.64 -5.54
C GLU A 56 3.89 5.92 -5.05
N PRO A 57 4.02 5.53 -3.76
CA PRO A 57 5.24 4.87 -3.32
C PRO A 57 5.44 3.51 -4.03
N LEU A 58 4.33 2.84 -4.37
CA LEU A 58 4.35 1.61 -5.15
C LEU A 58 4.76 1.87 -6.60
N HIS A 59 4.27 2.94 -7.22
CA HIS A 59 4.69 3.38 -8.55
C HIS A 59 6.19 3.69 -8.59
N ARG A 60 6.70 4.44 -7.61
CA ARG A 60 8.13 4.75 -7.49
C ARG A 60 8.97 3.49 -7.29
N PHE A 61 8.49 2.53 -6.50
CA PHE A 61 9.14 1.23 -6.34
C PHE A 61 9.20 0.42 -7.64
N HIS A 62 8.10 0.36 -8.39
CA HIS A 62 8.10 -0.29 -9.71
C HIS A 62 9.11 0.35 -10.67
N ASN A 63 9.23 1.68 -10.64
CA ASN A 63 10.22 2.39 -11.46
C ASN A 63 11.67 2.09 -11.02
N MET A 64 11.94 2.02 -9.71
CA MET A 64 13.25 1.56 -9.20
C MET A 64 13.59 0.16 -9.70
N LEU A 65 12.62 -0.76 -9.68
CA LEU A 65 12.81 -2.13 -10.15
C LEU A 65 13.08 -2.18 -11.66
N ALA A 66 12.29 -1.44 -12.45
CA ALA A 66 12.45 -1.37 -13.90
C ALA A 66 13.82 -0.78 -14.30
N ASP A 67 14.24 0.31 -13.65
CA ASP A 67 15.56 0.89 -13.84
C ASP A 67 16.65 -0.12 -13.51
N ARG A 68 16.53 -0.82 -12.37
CA ARG A 68 17.53 -1.81 -11.94
C ARG A 68 17.63 -2.98 -12.91
N MET A 69 16.51 -3.43 -13.47
CA MET A 69 16.43 -4.48 -14.49
C MET A 69 17.02 -4.04 -15.84
N THR A 70 17.07 -2.74 -16.11
CA THR A 70 17.63 -2.14 -17.34
C THR A 70 19.04 -1.58 -17.15
N GLY A 71 19.65 -1.79 -15.99
CA GLY A 71 21.05 -1.43 -15.70
C GLY A 71 21.24 -0.03 -15.12
N LEU A 72 20.17 0.68 -14.80
CA LEU A 72 20.20 1.99 -14.16
C LEU A 72 20.01 1.84 -12.64
N SER A 73 20.98 2.30 -11.85
CA SER A 73 20.89 2.28 -10.39
C SER A 73 20.60 3.68 -9.87
N ARG A 74 19.32 4.02 -9.71
CA ARG A 74 18.87 5.31 -9.17
C ARG A 74 17.65 5.15 -8.28
N ILE A 75 17.35 6.20 -7.53
CA ILE A 75 16.05 6.40 -6.89
C ILE A 75 15.34 7.46 -7.74
N PRO A 76 14.22 7.13 -8.42
CA PRO A 76 13.43 8.11 -9.16
C PRO A 76 12.91 9.23 -8.26
N ASP A 77 12.66 10.40 -8.83
CA ASP A 77 11.92 11.46 -8.15
C ASP A 77 10.48 10.99 -7.85
N GLY A 78 9.85 11.58 -6.83
CA GLY A 78 8.43 11.34 -6.52
C GLY A 78 7.50 11.92 -7.59
N ASP A 79 6.24 11.48 -7.60
CA ASP A 79 5.28 12.05 -8.55
C ASP A 79 5.00 13.53 -8.21
N PRO A 80 4.81 14.43 -9.20
CA PRO A 80 4.63 15.88 -8.96
C PRO A 80 3.44 16.23 -8.06
N SER A 81 2.59 15.25 -7.81
CA SER A 81 1.41 15.33 -6.98
C SER A 81 1.72 15.17 -5.49
N ASP A 82 2.89 14.69 -5.08
CA ASP A 82 3.28 14.45 -3.68
C ASP A 82 3.13 15.69 -2.78
N ASP A 83 3.38 16.87 -3.35
CA ASP A 83 3.29 18.15 -2.63
C ASP A 83 1.86 18.74 -2.61
N LEU A 84 0.90 18.11 -3.27
CA LEU A 84 -0.48 18.61 -3.30
C LEU A 84 -1.24 18.14 -2.05
N PRO A 85 -2.13 18.96 -1.47
CA PRO A 85 -3.03 18.54 -0.38
C PRO A 85 -4.09 17.49 -0.82
N LEU A 86 -3.92 16.89 -2.00
CA LEU A 86 -4.74 15.83 -2.57
C LEU A 86 -4.57 14.48 -1.85
N TYR A 87 -3.62 14.37 -0.91
CA TYR A 87 -3.12 13.13 -0.30
C TYR A 87 -3.45 13.00 1.21
N GLY A 88 -4.42 13.78 1.71
CA GLY A 88 -4.94 13.71 3.08
C GLY A 88 -6.43 13.33 3.15
N THR A 89 -6.96 13.22 4.37
CA THR A 89 -8.34 12.79 4.77
C THR A 89 -9.54 13.48 4.10
N GLY A 90 -9.32 14.32 3.09
CA GLY A 90 -10.37 14.96 2.28
C GLY A 90 -10.96 14.04 1.21
N VAL A 91 -12.09 14.47 0.63
CA VAL A 91 -12.84 13.75 -0.41
C VAL A 91 -11.94 13.44 -1.62
N ASN A 92 -11.96 12.18 -2.09
CA ASN A 92 -11.22 11.77 -3.28
C ASN A 92 -11.77 12.49 -4.52
N PRO A 93 -10.99 13.35 -5.20
CA PRO A 93 -11.45 14.07 -6.39
C PRO A 93 -11.63 13.16 -7.62
N LEU A 94 -11.07 11.94 -7.58
CA LEU A 94 -11.21 10.89 -8.58
C LEU A 94 -11.87 9.65 -7.97
N PRO A 95 -13.15 9.72 -7.55
CA PRO A 95 -13.83 8.59 -6.96
C PRO A 95 -13.93 7.47 -8.00
N TRP A 96 -13.73 6.22 -7.55
CA TRP A 96 -13.93 5.07 -8.41
C TRP A 96 -15.37 5.06 -8.94
N ARG A 97 -15.50 4.81 -10.24
CA ARG A 97 -16.79 4.70 -10.94
C ARG A 97 -16.93 3.27 -11.41
N ASP A 98 -18.11 2.69 -11.21
CA ASP A 98 -18.41 1.36 -11.73
C ASP A 98 -18.35 1.34 -13.27
N THR A 99 -18.48 0.15 -13.87
CA THR A 99 -18.52 -0.03 -15.33
C THR A 99 -19.67 0.71 -16.02
N HIS A 100 -20.60 1.29 -15.24
CA HIS A 100 -21.74 2.07 -15.70
C HIS A 100 -21.58 3.57 -15.37
N GLY A 101 -20.39 4.01 -14.93
CA GLY A 101 -20.05 5.41 -14.65
C GLY A 101 -20.65 5.98 -13.38
N ARG A 102 -21.33 5.17 -12.55
CA ARG A 102 -22.01 5.64 -11.35
C ARG A 102 -21.02 5.78 -10.18
N PRO A 103 -21.09 6.88 -9.41
CA PRO A 103 -20.37 6.95 -8.15
C PRO A 103 -20.94 5.92 -7.17
N THR A 104 -20.07 5.18 -6.49
CA THR A 104 -20.47 4.35 -5.34
C THR A 104 -21.10 5.23 -4.27
N ARG A 105 -22.23 4.81 -3.69
CA ARG A 105 -22.80 5.47 -2.51
C ARG A 105 -21.72 5.54 -1.43
N GLU A 106 -21.50 6.73 -0.86
CA GLU A 106 -20.68 6.89 0.33
C GLU A 106 -21.15 5.89 1.38
N VAL A 107 -20.28 4.94 1.71
CA VAL A 107 -20.39 4.21 2.97
C VAL A 107 -20.00 5.22 4.02
N ALA A 108 -20.99 5.72 4.77
CA ALA A 108 -20.73 6.58 5.91
C ALA A 108 -19.63 5.93 6.76
N ALA A 109 -18.60 6.70 7.08
CA ALA A 109 -17.54 6.28 7.98
C ALA A 109 -18.20 5.65 9.21
N HIS A 110 -17.89 4.38 9.43
CA HIS A 110 -18.44 3.53 10.48
C HIS A 110 -18.68 4.36 11.75
N GLU A 111 -19.95 4.49 12.11
CA GLU A 111 -20.33 5.03 13.40
C GLU A 111 -19.62 4.21 14.47
N ARG A 112 -18.95 4.93 15.38
CA ARG A 112 -18.25 4.38 16.52
C ARG A 112 -19.22 3.52 17.34
N HIS A 113 -18.97 2.23 17.35
CA HIS A 113 -19.41 1.27 18.37
C HIS A 113 -18.13 0.70 18.98
N ALA A 114 -17.85 0.70 20.27
CA ALA A 114 -18.57 1.14 21.46
C ALA A 114 -17.54 1.60 22.51
#